data_AF-A0A7S4P548-F1
#
_entry.id   AF-A0A7S4P548-F1
#
_cell.length_a   1.000
_cell.length_b   1.000
_cell.length_c   1.000
_cell.angle_alpha   90.00
_cell.angle_beta   90.00
_cell.angle_gamma   90.00
#
_symmetry.space_group_name_H-M   'P 1'
#
loop_
_entity.id
_entity.type
_entity.pdbx_description
1 polymer ?
#
loop_
_entity_poly.entity_id
_entity_poly.type
_entity_poly.pdbx_seq_one_letter_code
_entity_poly.pdbx_strand_id
1 'polypeptide(L)'
;VWQFSWGGVGEGGNLGTPGGRPPRHNFLALLASDPSAKVRENFISVLIDWMTRLNDRWDHESRLLPYLLNGLCDPCPPLRMATFEAMERLGETHENERENNERDKQELRDFLEYGHKTPSEQNATERWRSCKHEPPFTRRPRLGARMVVRNNFRRLCPTLARELN
;
A
#
# COMPACT_ATOMS: atom_id res chain seq x y z
N VAL A 1 6.95 11.38 -33.96
CA VAL A 1 5.90 11.47 -32.93
C VAL A 1 5.33 10.07 -32.75
N TRP A 2 5.69 9.38 -31.67
CA TRP A 2 5.26 7.99 -31.43
C TRP A 2 3.88 8.02 -30.75
N GLN A 3 2.84 7.58 -31.45
CA GLN A 3 1.53 7.30 -30.86
C GLN A 3 1.53 5.88 -30.31
N PHE A 4 1.42 5.75 -28.99
CA PHE A 4 1.23 4.45 -28.34
C PHE A 4 -0.24 4.02 -28.49
N SER A 5 -0.48 3.05 -29.36
CA SER A 5 -1.72 2.27 -29.42
C SER A 5 -1.80 1.39 -28.17
N TRP A 6 -2.87 1.56 -27.39
CA TRP A 6 -3.19 0.67 -26.28
C TRP A 6 -3.56 -0.70 -26.85
N GLY A 7 -2.68 -1.67 -26.62
CA GLY A 7 -2.80 -3.04 -27.12
C GLY A 7 -4.10 -3.71 -26.68
N GLY A 8 -4.96 -4.03 -27.63
CA GLY A 8 -5.95 -5.08 -27.49
C GLY A 8 -5.27 -6.43 -27.61
N VAL A 9 -5.29 -7.24 -26.55
CA VAL A 9 -4.95 -8.67 -26.65
C VAL A 9 -6.12 -9.35 -27.35
N GLY A 10 -5.86 -9.86 -28.56
CA GLY A 10 -6.84 -10.59 -29.36
C GLY A 10 -6.87 -12.06 -28.97
N GLU A 11 -7.98 -12.54 -28.45
CA GLU A 11 -8.36 -13.94 -28.59
C GLU A 11 -9.05 -14.10 -29.94
N GLY A 12 -8.52 -14.96 -30.82
CA GLY A 12 -9.21 -15.38 -32.04
C GLY A 12 -9.32 -14.35 -33.18
N GLY A 13 -8.36 -13.42 -33.30
CA GLY A 13 -8.21 -12.62 -34.54
C GLY A 13 -9.31 -11.58 -34.81
N ASN A 14 -10.19 -11.28 -33.85
CA ASN A 14 -11.20 -10.23 -34.00
C ASN A 14 -10.92 -9.05 -33.04
N LEU A 15 -10.83 -7.84 -33.57
CA LEU A 15 -10.64 -6.61 -32.81
C LEU A 15 -11.95 -6.27 -32.07
N GLY A 16 -12.13 -6.84 -30.88
CA GLY A 16 -13.28 -6.53 -30.03
C GLY A 16 -13.29 -5.05 -29.63
N THR A 17 -14.38 -4.35 -29.92
CA THR A 17 -14.63 -2.99 -29.41
C THR A 17 -14.60 -2.99 -27.87
N PRO A 18 -14.00 -1.97 -27.22
CA PRO A 18 -13.89 -1.92 -25.76
C PRO A 18 -15.23 -2.06 -25.02
N GLY A 19 -16.34 -1.66 -25.65
CA GLY A 19 -17.69 -1.70 -25.10
C GLY A 19 -18.35 -3.10 -25.02
N GLY A 20 -17.72 -4.15 -25.58
CA GLY A 20 -18.27 -5.51 -25.56
C GLY A 20 -17.71 -6.41 -24.45
N ARG A 21 -16.76 -5.94 -23.64
CA ARG A 21 -16.18 -6.75 -22.57
C ARG A 21 -17.12 -6.76 -21.37
N PRO A 22 -17.46 -7.95 -20.80
CA PRO A 22 -18.22 -7.98 -19.56
C PRO A 22 -17.45 -7.23 -18.47
N PRO A 23 -18.14 -6.49 -17.58
CA PRO A 23 -17.50 -5.72 -16.53
C PRO A 23 -16.62 -6.66 -15.69
N ARG A 24 -15.32 -6.35 -15.63
CA ARG A 24 -14.38 -7.09 -14.78
C ARG A 24 -14.65 -6.70 -13.34
N HIS A 25 -15.10 -7.67 -12.55
CA HIS A 25 -15.39 -7.45 -11.15
C HIS A 25 -14.07 -7.41 -10.37
N ASN A 26 -13.86 -6.34 -9.60
CA ASN A 26 -12.75 -6.26 -8.67
C ASN A 26 -13.13 -6.95 -7.37
N PHE A 27 -12.87 -8.25 -7.29
CA PHE A 27 -13.22 -9.06 -6.11
C PHE A 27 -12.55 -8.56 -4.82
N LEU A 28 -11.32 -8.05 -4.90
CA LEU A 28 -10.63 -7.48 -3.73
C LEU A 28 -11.33 -6.22 -3.21
N ALA A 29 -11.88 -5.39 -4.11
CA ALA A 29 -12.68 -4.24 -3.71
C ALA A 29 -13.98 -4.67 -3.02
N LEU A 30 -14.65 -5.71 -3.54
CA LEU A 30 -15.85 -6.26 -2.90
C LEU A 30 -15.56 -6.78 -1.49
N LEU A 31 -14.43 -7.48 -1.28
CA LEU A 31 -14.01 -7.95 0.04
C LEU A 31 -13.62 -6.78 0.96
N ALA A 32 -12.97 -5.74 0.44
CA ALA A 32 -12.59 -4.55 1.18
C ALA A 32 -13.79 -3.73 1.68
N SER A 33 -14.92 -3.82 1.00
CA SER A 33 -16.17 -3.11 1.33
C SER A 33 -17.29 -4.05 1.78
N ASP A 34 -16.98 -5.30 2.14
CA ASP A 34 -17.99 -6.28 2.55
C ASP A 34 -18.78 -5.76 3.77
N PRO A 35 -20.11 -5.92 3.84
CA PRO A 35 -20.90 -5.46 4.98
C PRO A 35 -20.46 -6.09 6.31
N SER A 36 -19.95 -7.32 6.29
CA SER A 36 -19.44 -8.01 7.47
C SER A 36 -18.05 -7.51 7.83
N ALA A 37 -17.93 -6.87 9.01
CA ALA A 37 -16.63 -6.48 9.56
C ALA A 37 -15.68 -7.68 9.70
N LYS A 38 -16.21 -8.90 9.91
CA LYS A 38 -15.40 -10.11 10.03
C LYS A 38 -14.77 -10.52 8.69
N VAL A 39 -15.48 -10.33 7.58
CA VAL A 39 -14.94 -10.57 6.25
C VAL A 39 -13.80 -9.60 5.98
N ARG A 40 -14.01 -8.31 6.27
CA ARG A 40 -12.96 -7.28 6.10
C ARG A 40 -11.74 -7.55 6.98
N GLU A 41 -11.93 -8.03 8.22
CA GLU A 41 -10.83 -8.43 9.12
C GLU A 41 -10.00 -9.59 8.56
N ASN A 42 -10.66 -10.65 8.11
CA ASN A 42 -9.99 -11.77 7.46
C ASN A 42 -9.29 -11.32 6.18
N PHE A 43 -9.89 -10.40 5.43
CA PHE A 43 -9.29 -9.87 4.22
C PHE A 43 -7.99 -9.10 4.51
N ILE A 44 -7.95 -8.24 5.53
CA ILE A 44 -6.71 -7.58 6.00
C ILE A 44 -5.66 -8.63 6.39
N SER A 45 -6.07 -9.71 7.05
CA SER A 45 -5.16 -10.81 7.44
C SER A 45 -4.55 -11.53 6.23
N VAL A 46 -5.34 -11.74 5.17
CA VAL A 46 -4.87 -12.30 3.89
C VAL A 46 -3.91 -11.35 3.19
N LEU A 47 -4.25 -10.06 3.13
CA LEU A 47 -3.39 -9.03 2.52
C LEU A 47 -2.01 -9.00 3.18
N ILE A 48 -1.96 -8.98 4.52
CA ILE A 48 -0.68 -8.92 5.22
C ILE A 48 0.14 -10.19 5.03
N ASP A 49 -0.50 -11.36 5.00
CA ASP A 49 0.21 -12.61 4.72
C ASP A 49 0.78 -12.62 3.30
N TRP A 50 0.05 -12.13 2.31
CA TRP A 50 0.58 -12.00 0.95
C TRP A 50 1.73 -11.00 0.85
N MET A 51 1.57 -9.83 1.48
CA MET A 51 2.57 -8.77 1.48
C MET A 51 3.79 -9.08 2.37
N THR A 52 3.80 -10.18 3.11
CA THR A 52 4.95 -10.58 3.96
C THR A 52 5.54 -11.94 3.63
N ARG A 53 4.78 -12.84 3.00
CA ARG A 53 5.19 -14.24 2.80
C ARG A 53 5.27 -14.69 1.34
N LEU A 54 4.71 -13.95 0.38
CA LEU A 54 4.90 -14.29 -1.03
C LEU A 54 6.35 -14.00 -1.46
N ASN A 55 6.92 -14.91 -2.24
CA ASN A 55 8.29 -14.76 -2.76
C ASN A 55 8.42 -13.55 -3.68
N ASP A 56 7.39 -13.26 -4.48
CA ASP A 56 7.32 -12.16 -5.44
C ASP A 56 6.48 -10.97 -4.94
N ARG A 57 6.31 -10.83 -3.62
CA ARG A 57 5.40 -9.85 -3.00
C ARG A 57 5.58 -8.40 -3.49
N TRP A 58 6.80 -7.96 -3.80
CA TRP A 58 7.08 -6.59 -4.26
C TRP A 58 6.35 -6.24 -5.56
N ASP A 59 6.12 -7.23 -6.43
CA ASP A 59 5.38 -7.02 -7.69
C ASP A 59 3.88 -6.78 -7.43
N HIS A 60 3.39 -7.29 -6.30
CA HIS A 60 1.98 -7.21 -5.90
C HIS A 60 1.71 -6.06 -4.92
N GLU A 61 2.70 -5.57 -4.18
CA GLU A 61 2.54 -4.51 -3.17
C GLU A 61 1.76 -3.30 -3.71
N SER A 62 2.12 -2.80 -4.90
CA SER A 62 1.45 -1.65 -5.51
C SER A 62 -0.05 -1.85 -5.78
N ARG A 63 -0.48 -3.10 -5.94
CA ARG A 63 -1.89 -3.47 -6.17
C ARG A 63 -2.61 -3.78 -4.86
N LEU A 64 -1.91 -4.32 -3.87
CA LEU A 64 -2.49 -4.71 -2.57
C LEU A 64 -2.57 -3.55 -1.59
N LEU A 65 -1.59 -2.64 -1.63
CA LEU A 65 -1.45 -1.53 -0.69
C LEU A 65 -2.71 -0.64 -0.57
N PRO A 66 -3.43 -0.29 -1.66
CA PRO A 66 -4.66 0.51 -1.53
C PRO A 66 -5.70 -0.12 -0.61
N TYR A 67 -5.83 -1.44 -0.63
CA TYR A 67 -6.79 -2.16 0.21
C TYR A 67 -6.36 -2.18 1.67
N LEU A 68 -5.06 -2.33 1.93
CA LEU A 68 -4.52 -2.21 3.29
C LEU A 68 -4.74 -0.79 3.83
N LEU A 69 -4.46 0.24 3.04
CA LEU A 69 -4.67 1.64 3.45
C LEU A 69 -6.16 1.96 3.66
N ASN A 70 -7.06 1.35 2.87
CA ASN A 70 -8.50 1.49 3.07
C ASN A 70 -8.94 0.99 4.46
N GLY A 71 -8.33 -0.08 4.97
CA GLY A 71 -8.64 -0.59 6.32
C GLY A 71 -8.28 0.39 7.45
N LEU A 72 -7.34 1.33 7.22
CA LEU A 72 -7.03 2.40 8.20
C LEU A 72 -8.17 3.41 8.33
N CYS A 73 -9.10 3.44 7.37
CA CYS A 73 -10.29 4.30 7.34
C CYS A 73 -11.58 3.51 7.59
N ASP A 74 -11.50 2.26 8.05
CA ASP A 74 -12.68 1.41 8.23
C ASP A 74 -13.67 2.01 9.25
N PRO A 75 -15.00 1.89 9.03
CA PRO A 75 -15.99 2.35 9.99
C PRO A 75 -15.88 1.65 11.36
N CYS A 76 -15.39 0.41 11.41
CA CYS A 76 -15.18 -0.35 12.64
C CYS A 76 -13.85 0.05 13.29
N PRO A 77 -13.85 0.71 14.48
CA PRO A 77 -12.60 1.13 15.12
C PRO A 77 -11.62 -0.01 15.43
N PRO A 78 -12.05 -1.17 15.96
CA PRO A 78 -11.15 -2.32 16.12
C PRO A 78 -10.43 -2.72 14.82
N LEU A 79 -11.10 -2.62 13.67
CA LEU A 79 -10.51 -2.97 12.38
C LEU A 79 -9.44 -1.97 11.94
N ARG A 80 -9.65 -0.67 12.19
CA ARG A 80 -8.60 0.34 11.94
C ARG A 80 -7.33 0.02 12.73
N MET A 81 -7.50 -0.41 13.99
CA MET A 81 -6.40 -0.80 14.88
C MET A 81 -5.70 -2.06 14.37
N ALA A 82 -6.46 -3.10 14.03
CA ALA A 82 -5.91 -4.32 13.44
C ALA A 82 -5.15 -4.05 12.14
N THR A 83 -5.66 -3.14 11.30
CA THR A 83 -5.01 -2.73 10.05
C THR A 83 -3.72 -1.98 10.32
N PHE A 84 -3.70 -1.11 11.33
CA PHE A 84 -2.48 -0.41 11.73
C PHE A 84 -1.41 -1.39 12.23
N GLU A 85 -1.77 -2.37 13.06
CA GLU A 85 -0.83 -3.41 13.50
C GLU A 85 -0.37 -4.31 12.33
N ALA A 86 -1.25 -4.61 11.37
CA ALA A 86 -0.85 -5.31 10.15
C ALA A 86 0.18 -4.50 9.33
N MET A 87 -0.04 -3.19 9.18
CA MET A 87 0.91 -2.29 8.52
C MET A 87 2.26 -2.23 9.27
N GLU A 88 2.23 -2.32 10.60
CA GLU A 88 3.44 -2.35 11.42
C GLU A 88 4.22 -3.67 11.23
N ARG A 89 3.53 -4.80 11.13
CA ARG A 89 4.13 -6.10 10.75
C ARG A 89 4.73 -6.06 9.35
N LEU A 90 4.08 -5.38 8.40
CA LEU A 90 4.64 -5.18 7.06
C LEU A 90 5.95 -4.39 7.14
N GLY A 91 5.96 -3.32 7.93
CA GLY A 91 7.15 -2.51 8.15
C GLY A 91 8.29 -3.28 8.80
N GLU A 92 7.99 -4.10 9.80
CA GLU A 92 8.96 -5.00 10.43
C GLU A 92 9.55 -5.99 9.43
N THR A 93 8.71 -6.60 8.61
CA THR A 93 9.14 -7.56 7.58
C THR A 93 10.08 -6.87 6.59
N HIS A 94 9.72 -5.66 6.16
CA HIS A 94 10.55 -4.87 5.25
C HIS A 94 11.87 -4.47 5.90
N GLU A 95 11.89 -4.10 7.18
CA GLU A 95 13.14 -3.72 7.90
C GLU A 95 14.11 -4.89 8.04
N ASN A 96 13.61 -6.11 8.21
CA ASN A 96 14.43 -7.31 8.41
C ASN A 96 14.78 -8.06 7.12
N GLU A 97 14.28 -7.61 5.98
CA GLU A 97 14.43 -8.31 4.71
C GLU A 97 15.84 -8.15 4.12
N ARG A 98 16.49 -9.28 3.83
CA ARG A 98 17.83 -9.34 3.24
C ARG A 98 17.79 -9.11 1.74
N GLU A 99 16.69 -9.44 1.09
CA GLU A 99 16.49 -9.32 -0.36
C GLU A 99 16.09 -7.92 -0.83
N ASN A 100 15.92 -6.96 0.09
CA ASN A 100 15.66 -5.57 -0.27
C ASN A 100 16.76 -5.00 -1.19
N ASN A 101 16.39 -4.05 -2.04
CA ASN A 101 17.33 -3.36 -2.89
C ASN A 101 18.35 -2.55 -2.04
N GLU A 102 19.53 -2.28 -2.61
CA GLU A 102 20.62 -1.61 -1.88
C GLU A 102 20.27 -0.18 -1.45
N ARG A 103 19.36 0.49 -2.17
CA ARG A 103 18.89 1.82 -1.79
C ARG A 103 18.10 1.77 -0.48
N ASP A 104 17.12 0.88 -0.37
CA ASP A 104 16.28 0.73 0.82
C ASP A 104 17.12 0.27 2.02
N LYS A 105 18.08 -0.66 1.79
CA LYS A 105 19.03 -1.07 2.82
C LYS A 105 19.93 0.08 3.29
N GLN A 106 20.46 0.88 2.37
CA GLN A 106 21.29 2.02 2.72
C GLN A 106 20.50 3.05 3.51
N GLU A 107 19.26 3.34 3.11
CA GLU A 107 18.40 4.26 3.84
C GLU A 107 18.09 3.77 5.26
N LEU A 108 17.85 2.46 5.43
CA LEU A 108 17.63 1.88 6.76
C LEU A 108 18.89 2.01 7.64
N ARG A 109 20.06 1.66 7.12
CA ARG A 109 21.35 1.82 7.83
C ARG A 109 21.59 3.26 8.23
N ASP A 110 21.43 4.16 7.25
CA ASP A 110 21.57 5.59 7.42
C ASP A 110 20.68 6.15 8.52
N PHE A 111 19.42 5.71 8.55
CA PHE A 111 18.47 6.12 9.57
C PHE A 111 18.82 5.56 10.95
N LEU A 112 19.30 4.32 11.03
CA LEU A 112 19.68 3.69 12.30
C LEU A 112 20.94 4.32 12.90
N GLU A 113 21.92 4.68 12.06
CA GLU A 113 23.20 5.25 12.50
C GLU A 113 23.11 6.74 12.80
N TYR A 114 22.42 7.51 11.94
CA TYR A 114 22.43 8.98 12.00
C TYR A 114 21.07 9.60 12.30
N GLY A 115 19.98 8.82 12.29
CA GLY A 115 18.63 9.33 12.44
C GLY A 115 18.20 10.24 11.28
N HIS A 116 17.54 11.35 11.61
CA HIS A 116 17.06 12.32 10.63
C HIS A 116 18.18 13.24 10.17
N LYS A 117 18.57 13.13 8.89
CA LYS A 117 19.74 13.81 8.32
C LYS A 117 19.45 15.27 7.96
N THR A 118 18.23 15.57 7.55
CA THR A 118 17.84 16.92 7.12
C THR A 118 16.99 17.63 8.17
N PRO A 119 17.07 18.98 8.28
CA PRO A 119 16.16 19.75 9.12
C PRO A 119 14.69 19.47 8.80
N SER A 120 14.36 19.20 7.53
CA SER A 120 12.98 18.88 7.11
C SER A 120 12.47 17.57 7.73
N GLU A 121 13.31 16.54 7.79
CA GLU A 121 12.97 15.24 8.40
C GLU A 121 12.86 15.32 9.93
N GLN A 122 13.74 16.11 10.56
CA GLN A 122 13.67 16.41 12.00
C GLN A 122 12.36 17.14 12.31
N ASN A 123 12.06 18.21 11.58
CA ASN A 123 10.82 18.97 11.69
C ASN A 123 9.58 18.12 11.43
N ALA A 124 9.61 17.18 10.46
CA ALA A 124 8.49 16.25 10.23
C ALA A 124 8.25 15.34 11.44
N THR A 125 9.31 14.94 12.12
CA THR A 125 9.25 14.07 13.30
C THR A 125 8.78 14.81 14.53
N GLU A 126 9.27 16.02 14.73
CA GLU A 126 8.80 16.92 15.77
C GLU A 126 7.32 17.28 15.57
N ARG A 127 6.92 17.64 14.33
CA ARG A 127 5.51 17.88 13.99
C ARG A 127 4.64 16.68 14.33
N TRP A 128 5.07 15.48 13.96
CA TRP A 128 4.35 14.27 14.32
C TRP A 128 4.19 14.14 15.84
N ARG A 129 5.26 14.35 16.62
CA ARG A 129 5.22 14.28 18.09
C ARG A 129 4.36 15.36 18.73
N SER A 130 4.30 16.55 18.12
CA SER A 130 3.51 17.68 18.63
C SER A 130 2.02 17.59 18.32
N CYS A 131 1.64 16.81 17.30
CA CYS A 131 0.25 16.65 16.90
C CYS A 131 -0.43 15.53 17.68
N LYS A 132 -1.72 15.73 18.01
CA LYS A 132 -2.61 14.63 18.41
C LYS A 132 -3.07 13.90 17.16
N HIS A 133 -2.94 12.58 17.16
CA HIS A 133 -3.39 11.73 16.06
C HIS A 133 -4.62 10.96 16.49
N GLU A 134 -5.60 10.90 15.60
CA GLU A 134 -6.78 10.07 15.81
C GLU A 134 -6.41 8.58 15.59
N PRO A 135 -7.12 7.66 16.27
CA PRO A 135 -6.97 6.24 15.99
C PRO A 135 -7.21 5.94 14.49
N PRO A 136 -6.35 5.14 13.84
CA PRO A 136 -5.53 4.12 14.51
C PRO A 136 -4.07 4.49 14.77
N PHE A 137 -3.65 5.73 14.52
CA PHE A 137 -2.25 6.15 14.64
C PHE A 137 -1.86 6.42 16.10
N THR A 138 -1.74 5.35 16.89
CA THR A 138 -1.31 5.41 18.30
C THR A 138 0.19 5.73 18.44
N ARG A 139 0.96 5.44 17.39
CA ARG A 139 2.39 5.72 17.28
C ARG A 139 2.73 6.10 15.84
N ARG A 140 3.92 6.67 15.66
CA ARG A 140 4.46 6.88 14.31
C ARG A 140 4.72 5.51 13.68
N PRO A 141 4.26 5.25 12.44
CA PRO A 141 4.55 3.99 11.78
C PRO A 141 6.05 3.71 11.65
N ARG A 142 6.42 2.44 11.71
CA ARG A 142 7.77 1.91 11.48
C ARG A 142 8.36 2.45 10.18
N LEU A 143 9.69 2.54 10.12
CA LEU A 143 10.34 3.09 8.94
C LEU A 143 10.03 2.24 7.71
N GLY A 144 10.10 0.91 7.84
CA GLY A 144 9.77 -0.01 6.75
C GLY A 144 8.36 0.19 6.21
N ALA A 145 7.37 0.42 7.09
CA ALA A 145 5.99 0.67 6.66
C ALA A 145 5.89 1.96 5.84
N ARG A 146 6.55 3.02 6.31
CA ARG A 146 6.63 4.30 5.60
C ARG A 146 7.34 4.18 4.26
N MET A 147 8.41 3.37 4.19
CA MET A 147 9.15 3.11 2.96
C MET A 147 8.29 2.35 1.95
N VAL A 148 7.61 1.28 2.35
CA VAL A 148 6.69 0.52 1.48
C VAL A 148 5.60 1.42 0.92
N VAL A 149 4.96 2.24 1.77
CA VAL A 149 3.94 3.20 1.32
C VAL A 149 4.52 4.19 0.32
N ARG A 150 5.65 4.83 0.65
CA ARG A 150 6.31 5.82 -0.21
C ARG A 150 6.73 5.23 -1.56
N ASN A 151 7.32 4.04 -1.56
CA ASN A 151 7.84 3.37 -2.75
C ASN A 151 6.71 3.01 -3.74
N ASN A 152 5.50 2.77 -3.22
CA ASN A 152 4.33 2.42 -4.03
C ASN A 152 3.40 3.62 -4.32
N PHE A 153 3.44 4.70 -3.53
CA PHE A 153 2.49 5.82 -3.61
C PHE A 153 2.41 6.46 -5.00
N ARG A 154 3.56 6.68 -5.66
CA ARG A 154 3.62 7.30 -7.00
C ARG A 154 2.83 6.50 -8.05
N ARG A 155 2.71 5.18 -7.91
CA ARG A 155 1.95 4.33 -8.83
C ARG A 155 0.44 4.50 -8.67
N LEU A 156 -0.01 4.96 -7.50
CA LEU A 156 -1.43 5.20 -7.19
C LEU A 156 -1.91 6.56 -7.70
N CYS A 157 -1.04 7.58 -7.69
CA CYS A 157 -1.41 8.96 -8.01
C CYS A 157 -2.11 9.14 -9.37
N PRO A 158 -1.68 8.53 -10.49
CA PRO A 158 -2.34 8.74 -11.79
C PRO A 158 -3.77 8.21 -11.83
N THR A 159 -4.05 7.12 -11.11
CA THR A 159 -5.40 6.56 -11.03
C THR A 159 -6.29 7.46 -10.20
N LEU A 160 -5.82 7.89 -9.02
CA LEU A 160 -6.56 8.83 -8.17
C LEU A 160 -6.85 10.14 -8.90
N ALA A 161 -5.87 10.71 -9.60
CA ALA A 161 -6.05 11.94 -10.35
C ALA A 161 -7.05 11.81 -11.50
N ARG A 162 -7.19 10.61 -12.09
CA ARG A 162 -8.18 10.35 -13.15
C ARG A 162 -9.60 10.27 -12.60
N GLU A 163 -9.79 9.70 -11.41
CA GLU A 163 -11.12 9.61 -10.77
C GLU A 163 -11.62 10.97 -10.24
N LEU A 164 -10.71 11.91 -9.98
CA LEU A 164 -11.05 13.24 -9.47
C LEU A 164 -11.34 14.28 -10.56
N ASN A 165 -10.99 13.99 -11.82
CA ASN A 165 -11.24 14.87 -12.98
C ASN A 165 -12.52 14.47 -13.70
#